data_AF-A0A1J4YAA9-F1
#
_entry.id   AF-A0A1J4YAA9-F1
#
_cell.length_a   1.000
_cell.length_b   1.000
_cell.length_c   1.000
_cell.angle_alpha   90.00
_cell.angle_beta   90.00
_cell.angle_gamma   90.00
#
_symmetry.space_group_name_H-M   'P 1'
#
loop_
_entity.id
_entity.type
_entity.pdbx_description
1 polymer ?
#
loop_
_entity_poly.entity_id
_entity_poly.type
_entity_poly.pdbx_seq_one_letter_code
_entity_poly.pdbx_strand_id
1 'polypeptide(L)' 'TVEPVFGIIKNVLGFRQFSMRGLKKVQGEWQLVCMAWNIKRMFVLKAA' A
#
# COMPACT_ATOMS: atom_id res chain seq x y z
N THR A 1 -7.07 11.71 -7.37
CA THR A 1 -5.61 11.95 -7.56
C THR A 1 -4.85 10.78 -6.96
N VAL A 2 -3.70 10.40 -7.53
CA VAL A 2 -2.87 9.27 -7.03
C VAL A 2 -1.97 9.67 -5.86
N GLU A 3 -1.62 10.94 -5.77
CA GLU A 3 -0.82 11.53 -4.69
C GLU A 3 -1.29 11.21 -3.26
N PRO A 4 -2.58 11.30 -2.91
CA PRO A 4 -3.04 10.96 -1.56
C PRO A 4 -2.82 9.48 -1.22
N VAL A 5 -2.97 8.57 -2.18
CA VAL A 5 -2.72 7.13 -1.95
C VAL A 5 -1.24 6.90 -1.62
N PHE A 6 -0.33 7.55 -2.35
CA PHE A 6 1.10 7.47 -2.05
C PHE A 6 1.46 8.07 -0.69
N GLY A 7 0.84 9.20 -0.32
CA GLY A 7 1.01 9.80 1.01
C GLY A 7 0.58 8.85 2.13
N ILE A 8 -0.55 8.17 1.97
CA ILE A 8 -1.05 7.19 2.94
C ILE A 8 -0.14 5.98 3.02
N ILE A 9 0.29 5.42 1.88
CA ILE A 9 1.20 4.27 1.86
C ILE A 9 2.50 4.59 2.62
N LYS A 10 3.07 5.78 2.41
CA LYS A 10 4.34 6.18 3.03
C LYS A 10 4.21 6.56 4.51
N ASN A 11 3.19 7.34 4.86
CA ASN A 11 3.08 7.94 6.21
C ASN A 11 2.16 7.15 7.14
N VAL A 12 1.15 6.47 6.61
CA VAL A 12 0.14 5.75 7.41
C VAL A 12 0.41 4.25 7.44
N LEU A 13 0.78 3.65 6.31
CA LEU A 13 1.16 2.22 6.27
C LEU A 13 2.65 2.01 6.60
N GLY A 14 3.45 3.09 6.66
CA GLY A 14 4.88 3.02 7.01
C GLY A 14 5.78 2.40 5.94
N PHE A 15 5.29 2.20 4.72
CA PHE A 15 6.07 1.59 3.64
C PHE A 15 7.04 2.61 3.04
N ARG A 16 8.32 2.54 3.45
CA ARG A 16 9.38 3.49 3.05
C ARG A 16 10.39 2.92 2.04
N GLN A 17 10.57 1.61 2.05
CA GLN A 17 11.55 0.93 1.21
C GLN A 17 11.09 -0.49 0.88
N PHE A 18 11.54 -1.01 -0.26
CA PHE A 18 11.39 -2.41 -0.62
C PHE A 18 12.46 -3.22 0.13
N SER A 19 12.05 -4.37 0.68
CA SER A 19 12.98 -5.25 1.42
C SER A 19 13.70 -6.20 0.46
N MET A 20 13.00 -6.62 -0.59
CA MET A 20 13.52 -7.51 -1.62
C MET A 20 14.10 -6.76 -2.82
N ARG A 21 15.10 -7.37 -3.47
CA ARG A 21 15.69 -6.88 -4.72
C ARG A 21 15.26 -7.72 -5.92
N GLY A 22 15.13 -7.07 -7.08
CA GLY A 22 14.72 -7.68 -8.35
C GLY A 22 13.22 -7.45 -8.64
N LEU A 23 12.91 -7.11 -9.90
CA LEU A 23 11.60 -6.61 -10.34
C LEU A 23 10.45 -7.52 -9.90
N LYS A 24 10.57 -8.84 -10.09
CA LYS A 24 9.53 -9.80 -9.75
C LYS A 24 9.21 -9.82 -8.23
N LYS A 25 10.23 -9.70 -7.38
CA LYS A 25 10.05 -9.71 -5.93
C LYS A 25 9.47 -8.37 -5.43
N VAL A 26 9.99 -7.25 -5.95
CA VAL A 26 9.48 -5.90 -5.68
C VAL A 26 8.02 -5.75 -6.09
N GLN A 27 7.63 -6.35 -7.23
CA GLN A 27 6.23 -6.35 -7.67
C GLN A 27 5.32 -7.09 -6.68
N GLY A 28 5.76 -8.21 -6.12
CA GLY A 28 5.03 -8.92 -5.07
C GLY A 28 4.87 -8.09 -3.80
N GLU A 29 5.93 -7.43 -3.33
CA GLU A 29 5.85 -6.51 -2.20
C GLU A 29 4.86 -5.37 -2.47
N TRP A 30 4.91 -4.78 -3.66
CA TRP A 30 3.99 -3.72 -4.06
C TRP A 30 2.53 -4.17 -4.09
N GLN A 31 2.26 -5.39 -4.57
CA GLN A 31 0.92 -5.98 -4.53
C GLN A 31 0.39 -6.13 -3.11
N LEU A 32 1.22 -6.56 -2.16
CA LEU A 32 0.85 -6.67 -0.76
C LEU A 32 0.54 -5.30 -0.14
N VAL A 33 1.35 -4.28 -0.43
CA VAL A 33 1.09 -2.90 0.03
C VAL A 33 -0.24 -2.39 -0.52
N CYS A 34 -0.51 -2.60 -1.81
CA CYS A 34 -1.78 -2.24 -2.42
C CYS A 34 -2.96 -2.97 -1.78
N MET A 35 -2.80 -4.26 -1.47
CA MET A 35 -3.82 -5.07 -0.80
C MET A 35 -4.13 -4.55 0.60
N ALA A 36 -3.10 -4.25 1.40
CA ALA A 36 -3.25 -3.68 2.73
C ALA A 36 -4.01 -2.33 2.68
N TRP A 37 -3.69 -1.48 1.71
CA TRP A 37 -4.44 -0.24 1.48
C TRP A 37 -5.90 -0.48 1.11
N ASN A 38 -6.16 -1.39 0.16
CA ASN A 38 -7.53 -1.72 -0.25
C ASN A 38 -8.36 -2.27 0.90
N ILE A 39 -7.78 -3.14 1.73
CA ILE A 39 -8.44 -3.66 2.94
C ILE A 39 -8.81 -2.51 3.89
N LYS A 40 -7.86 -1.61 4.19
CA LYS A 40 -8.12 -0.43 5.02
C LYS A 40 -9.25 0.44 4.46
N ARG A 41 -9.28 0.66 3.15
CA ARG A 41 -10.38 1.39 2.50
C ARG A 41 -11.72 0.67 2.66
N MET A 42 -11.77 -0.65 2.47
CA MET A 42 -13.00 -1.43 2.61
C MET A 42 -13.57 -1.35 4.02
N PHE A 43 -12.72 -1.36 5.06
CA PHE A 43 -13.18 -1.19 6.44
C PHE A 43 -13.79 0.19 6.69
N VAL A 44 -13.18 1.26 6.18
CA VAL A 44 -13.73 2.63 6.30
C VAL A 44 -15.06 2.74 5.55
N LEU A 45 -15.15 2.18 4.34
CA LEU A 45 -16.37 2.20 3.55
C LEU A 45 -17.51 1.37 4.15
N LYS A 46 -17.20 0.27 4.84
CA LYS A 46 -18.20 -0.55 5.56
C LYS A 46 -18.70 0.08 6.85
N ALA A 47 -17.93 0.99 7.43
CA ALA A 47 -18.28 1.69 8.67
C ALA A 47 -19.13 2.95 8.43
N ALA A 48 -19.36 3.31 7.16
CA ALA A 48 -20.22 4.41 6.71
C ALA A 48 -21.55 3.86 6.19
#